data_AF-A0A7Y3GEF7-F1
#
_entry.id   AF-A0A7Y3GEF7-F1
#
_cell.length_a   1.000
_cell.length_b   1.000
_cell.length_c   1.000
_cell.angle_alpha   90.00
_cell.angle_beta   90.00
_cell.angle_gamma   90.00
#
_symmetry.space_group_name_H-M   'P 1'
#
loop_
_entity.id
_entity.type
_entity.pdbx_description
1 polymer ?
#
loop_
_entity_poly.entity_id
_entity_poly.type
_entity_poly.pdbx_seq_one_letter_code
_entity_poly.pdbx_strand_id
1 'polypeptide(L)'
;MGELTRFASGLVGPWEAEDVVAEACLKAFASPKWNAITHQRAYLYRSVMNHARMRRRASLRRRTREARAARPEGEFPIELDPDVLDAVKRLSVRQRAVTFLTYWEDLRPVDIAARLGISAGSVRRHLHRAHVRLREVIDD
;
A
#
# COMPACT_ATOMS: atom_id res chain seq x y z
N MET A 1 11.26 -9.06 8.75
CA MET A 1 9.80 -9.08 8.45
C MET A 1 9.07 -7.86 9.00
N GLY A 2 9.32 -7.42 10.25
CA GLY A 2 8.59 -6.29 10.86
C GLY A 2 8.53 -5.00 10.04
N GLU A 3 9.58 -4.65 9.29
CA GLU A 3 9.58 -3.50 8.36
C GLU A 3 8.55 -3.67 7.22
N LEU A 4 8.49 -4.86 6.60
CA LEU A 4 7.52 -5.17 5.55
C LEU A 4 6.09 -5.24 6.10
N THR A 5 5.92 -5.73 7.33
CA THR A 5 4.61 -5.73 8.01
C THR A 5 4.14 -4.31 8.27
N ARG A 6 4.99 -3.42 8.81
CA ARG A 6 4.66 -1.99 8.97
C ARG A 6 4.29 -1.33 7.65
N PHE A 7 5.08 -1.57 6.61
CA PHE A 7 4.77 -1.09 5.25
C PHE A 7 3.41 -1.61 4.78
N ALA A 8 3.15 -2.92 4.89
CA ALA A 8 1.88 -3.52 4.50
C ALA A 8 0.70 -2.98 5.31
N SER A 9 0.85 -2.75 6.62
CA SER A 9 -0.16 -2.11 7.46
C SER A 9 -0.55 -0.73 6.92
N GLY A 10 0.41 0.06 6.45
CA GLY A 10 0.13 1.33 5.77
C GLY A 10 -0.60 1.20 4.43
N LEU A 11 -0.59 0.02 3.79
CA LEU A 11 -1.23 -0.22 2.49
C LEU A 11 -2.64 -0.81 2.59
N VAL A 12 -2.83 -1.75 3.51
CA VAL A 12 -4.03 -2.60 3.64
C VAL A 12 -4.68 -2.57 5.03
N GLY A 13 -4.05 -1.93 6.02
CA GLY A 13 -4.47 -1.97 7.43
C GLY A 13 -3.79 -3.08 8.23
N PRO A 14 -3.82 -3.01 9.58
CA PRO A 14 -3.04 -3.89 10.45
C PRO A 14 -3.46 -5.36 10.37
N TRP A 15 -4.75 -5.64 10.19
CA TRP A 15 -5.29 -7.00 10.19
C TRP A 15 -4.92 -7.82 8.95
N GLU A 16 -4.80 -7.16 7.79
CA GLU A 16 -4.44 -7.85 6.53
C GLU A 16 -2.94 -7.86 6.26
N ALA A 17 -2.15 -7.12 7.05
CA ALA A 17 -0.75 -6.85 6.75
C ALA A 17 0.11 -8.12 6.77
N GLU A 18 -0.03 -8.93 7.81
CA GLU A 18 0.77 -10.14 8.00
C GLU A 18 0.54 -11.15 6.87
N ASP A 19 -0.72 -11.40 6.53
CA ASP A 19 -1.09 -12.28 5.42
C ASP A 19 -0.50 -11.79 4.09
N VAL A 20 -0.63 -10.49 3.78
CA VAL A 20 -0.09 -9.92 2.53
C VAL A 20 1.42 -10.11 2.46
N VAL A 21 2.12 -9.90 3.57
CA VAL A 21 3.57 -10.10 3.64
C VAL A 21 3.92 -11.57 3.50
N ALA A 22 3.19 -12.46 4.18
CA ALA A 22 3.40 -13.91 4.10
C ALA A 22 3.23 -14.42 2.68
N GLU A 23 2.13 -14.07 2.00
CA GLU A 23 1.88 -14.43 0.59
C GLU A 23 3.00 -13.90 -0.33
N ALA A 24 3.40 -12.64 -0.15
CA ALA A 24 4.43 -12.01 -0.96
C ALA A 24 5.80 -12.67 -0.79
N CYS A 25 6.15 -13.04 0.44
CA CYS A 25 7.40 -13.75 0.78
C CYS A 25 7.38 -15.19 0.30
N LEU A 26 6.30 -15.95 0.55
CA LEU A 26 6.13 -17.32 0.07
C LEU A 26 6.31 -17.38 -1.45
N LYS A 27 5.65 -16.49 -2.19
CA LYS A 27 5.78 -16.43 -3.65
C LYS A 27 7.17 -16.01 -4.11
N ALA A 28 7.84 -15.13 -3.36
CA ALA A 28 9.19 -14.70 -3.68
C ALA A 28 10.19 -15.84 -3.48
N PHE A 29 10.17 -16.50 -2.32
CA PHE A 29 11.11 -17.55 -1.95
C PHE A 29 10.87 -18.86 -2.70
N ALA A 30 9.63 -19.15 -3.11
CA ALA A 30 9.33 -20.27 -3.99
C ALA A 30 9.86 -20.07 -5.43
N SER A 31 10.28 -18.86 -5.81
CA SER A 31 10.81 -18.60 -7.14
C SER A 31 12.24 -19.13 -7.27
N PRO A 32 12.56 -19.97 -8.28
CA PRO A 32 13.92 -20.42 -8.55
C PRO A 32 14.90 -19.26 -8.82
N LYS A 33 14.38 -18.09 -9.22
CA LYS A 33 15.17 -16.91 -9.54
C LYS A 33 15.51 -16.07 -8.30
N TRP A 34 14.99 -16.39 -7.11
CA TRP A 34 15.16 -15.58 -5.90
C TRP A 34 16.62 -15.22 -5.60
N ASN A 35 17.51 -16.21 -5.65
CA ASN A 35 18.93 -16.03 -5.37
C ASN A 35 19.67 -15.19 -6.42
N ALA A 36 19.12 -15.06 -7.63
CA ALA A 36 19.69 -14.25 -8.70
C ALA A 36 19.22 -12.78 -8.67
N ILE A 37 18.28 -12.43 -7.78
CA ILE A 37 17.77 -11.06 -7.68
C ILE A 37 18.82 -10.18 -6.99
N THR A 38 19.37 -9.20 -7.71
CA THR A 38 20.38 -8.27 -7.18
C THR A 38 19.89 -7.46 -5.97
N HIS A 39 18.63 -7.02 -5.99
CA HIS A 39 18.03 -6.17 -4.96
C HIS A 39 16.80 -6.84 -4.33
N GLN A 40 17.04 -7.92 -3.59
CA GLN A 40 16.00 -8.73 -2.94
C GLN A 40 15.05 -7.90 -2.05
N ARG A 41 15.58 -6.96 -1.27
CA ARG A 41 14.75 -6.08 -0.43
C ARG A 41 13.77 -5.24 -1.26
N ALA A 42 14.26 -4.54 -2.30
CA ALA A 42 13.40 -3.78 -3.19
C ALA A 42 12.39 -4.68 -3.93
N TYR A 43 12.78 -5.92 -4.26
CA TYR A 43 11.85 -6.90 -4.81
C TYR A 43 10.73 -7.25 -3.84
N LEU A 44 11.02 -7.53 -2.56
CA LEU A 44 10.00 -7.83 -1.55
C LEU A 44 9.03 -6.67 -1.36
N TYR A 45 9.52 -5.43 -1.29
CA TYR A 45 8.67 -4.22 -1.24
C TYR A 45 7.69 -4.14 -2.42
N ARG A 46 8.20 -4.40 -3.64
CA ARG A 46 7.35 -4.46 -4.85
C ARG A 46 6.36 -5.62 -4.78
N SER A 47 6.79 -6.79 -4.30
CA SER A 47 5.93 -7.96 -4.14
C SER A 47 4.77 -7.69 -3.17
N VAL A 48 5.06 -7.12 -2.00
CA VAL A 48 4.08 -6.73 -0.99
C VAL A 48 3.10 -5.70 -1.57
N MET A 49 3.59 -4.62 -2.19
CA MET A 49 2.73 -3.62 -2.83
C MET A 49 1.84 -4.25 -3.91
N ASN A 50 2.36 -5.20 -4.70
CA ASN A 50 1.60 -5.89 -5.74
C ASN A 50 0.51 -6.79 -5.15
N HIS A 51 0.79 -7.53 -4.07
CA HIS A 51 -0.22 -8.34 -3.37
C HIS A 51 -1.31 -7.47 -2.74
N ALA A 52 -0.94 -6.38 -2.05
CA ALA A 52 -1.89 -5.38 -1.56
C ALA A 52 -2.79 -4.82 -2.68
N ARG A 53 -2.22 -4.51 -3.86
CA ARG A 53 -3.00 -4.07 -5.04
C ARG A 53 -3.93 -5.16 -5.57
N MET A 54 -3.51 -6.43 -5.56
CA MET A 54 -4.33 -7.56 -6.00
C MET A 54 -5.51 -7.76 -5.05
N ARG A 55 -5.26 -7.79 -3.73
CA ARG A 55 -6.31 -7.92 -2.70
C ARG A 55 -7.29 -6.76 -2.75
N ARG A 56 -6.84 -5.51 -2.80
CA ARG A 56 -7.75 -4.36 -2.95
C ARG A 56 -8.61 -4.45 -4.20
N ARG A 57 -8.05 -4.88 -5.34
CA ARG A 57 -8.83 -5.08 -6.58
C ARG A 57 -9.84 -6.21 -6.44
N ALA A 58 -9.48 -7.31 -5.77
CA ALA A 58 -10.39 -8.41 -5.50
C ALA A 58 -11.53 -7.98 -4.58
N SER A 59 -11.22 -7.28 -3.48
CA SER A 59 -12.20 -6.71 -2.55
C SER A 59 -13.14 -5.72 -3.25
N LEU A 60 -12.61 -4.79 -4.06
CA LEU A 60 -13.46 -3.88 -4.84
C LEU A 60 -14.37 -4.63 -5.82
N ARG A 61 -13.86 -5.63 -6.56
CA ARG A 61 -14.70 -6.45 -7.45
C ARG A 61 -15.77 -7.22 -6.68
N ARG A 62 -15.42 -7.77 -5.52
CA ARG A 62 -16.35 -8.47 -4.61
C ARG A 62 -17.43 -7.51 -4.14
N ARG A 63 -17.07 -6.33 -3.63
CA ARG A 63 -18.00 -5.27 -3.24
C ARG A 63 -18.84 -4.76 -4.40
N THR A 64 -18.32 -4.64 -5.62
CA THR A 64 -19.15 -4.27 -6.79
C THR A 64 -20.15 -5.36 -7.14
N ARG A 65 -19.81 -6.64 -6.97
CA ARG A 65 -20.74 -7.77 -7.12
C ARG A 65 -21.79 -7.79 -6.00
N GLU A 66 -21.36 -7.60 -4.76
CA GLU A 66 -22.21 -7.61 -3.55
C GLU A 66 -23.03 -6.33 -3.40
N ALA A 67 -22.60 -5.18 -3.91
CA ALA A 67 -23.39 -3.95 -3.93
C ALA A 67 -24.61 -4.07 -4.86
N ARG A 68 -24.61 -5.04 -5.78
CA ARG A 68 -25.82 -5.48 -6.50
C ARG A 68 -26.76 -6.33 -5.62
N ALA A 69 -26.39 -6.59 -4.36
CA ALA A 69 -27.07 -7.43 -3.36
C ALA A 69 -27.03 -6.88 -1.90
N ALA A 70 -26.66 -5.59 -1.68
CA ALA A 70 -26.53 -4.86 -0.39
C ALA A 70 -25.20 -4.99 0.43
N ARG A 71 -25.05 -4.04 1.38
CA ARG A 71 -23.88 -3.25 1.87
C ARG A 71 -22.67 -4.01 2.51
N PRO A 72 -21.41 -3.50 2.41
CA PRO A 72 -20.29 -4.02 3.20
C PRO A 72 -19.84 -3.09 4.34
N GLU A 73 -19.58 -3.68 5.51
CA GLU A 73 -18.88 -3.11 6.66
C GLU A 73 -17.38 -3.47 6.63
N GLY A 74 -16.59 -2.67 7.36
CA GLY A 74 -15.16 -2.86 7.57
C GLY A 74 -14.61 -1.72 8.41
N GLU A 75 -14.66 -1.90 9.73
CA GLU A 75 -14.11 -0.98 10.72
C GLU A 75 -12.58 -1.07 10.78
N PHE A 76 -11.94 0.09 10.91
CA PHE A 76 -10.53 0.21 11.23
C PHE A 76 -10.45 0.58 12.70
N PRO A 77 -9.69 -0.13 13.53
CA PRO A 77 -9.53 0.22 14.93
C PRO A 77 -8.36 1.19 15.04
N ILE A 78 -8.65 2.47 14.85
CA ILE A 78 -7.87 3.60 15.36
C ILE A 78 -8.90 4.70 15.63
N GLU A 79 -8.83 5.38 16.78
CA GLU A 79 -9.49 6.68 17.01
C GLU A 79 -8.86 7.73 16.09
N LEU A 80 -9.08 7.58 14.78
CA LEU A 80 -8.82 8.60 13.78
C LEU A 80 -10.16 9.16 13.37
N ASP A 81 -10.16 10.45 13.06
CA ASP A 81 -11.27 11.11 12.41
C ASP A 81 -11.79 10.22 11.24
N PRO A 82 -13.07 9.81 11.27
CA PRO A 82 -13.68 8.98 10.24
C PRO A 82 -13.48 9.53 8.82
N ASP A 83 -13.44 10.85 8.66
CA ASP A 83 -13.25 11.50 7.38
C ASP A 83 -11.80 11.36 6.90
N VAL A 84 -10.82 11.55 7.80
CA VAL A 84 -9.40 11.31 7.49
C VAL A 84 -9.18 9.85 7.09
N LEU A 85 -9.83 8.92 7.80
CA LEU A 85 -9.77 7.51 7.46
C LEU A 85 -10.36 7.23 6.06
N ASP A 86 -11.49 7.85 5.71
CA ASP A 86 -12.07 7.71 4.37
C ASP A 86 -11.18 8.31 3.27
N ALA A 87 -10.54 9.46 3.55
CA ALA A 87 -9.55 10.08 2.67
C ALA A 87 -8.38 9.12 2.38
N VAL A 88 -7.84 8.47 3.41
CA VAL A 88 -6.77 7.47 3.28
C VAL A 88 -7.25 6.22 2.52
N LYS A 89 -8.49 5.75 2.75
CA LYS A 89 -9.10 4.63 2.02
C LYS A 89 -9.23 4.91 0.52
N ARG A 90 -9.53 6.16 0.16
CA ARG A 90 -9.66 6.64 -1.23
C ARG A 90 -8.33 6.68 -1.98
N LEU A 91 -7.20 6.81 -1.29
CA LEU A 91 -5.89 6.69 -1.93
C LEU A 91 -5.72 5.33 -2.62
N SER A 92 -5.02 5.32 -3.74
CA SER A 92 -4.53 4.07 -4.32
C SER A 92 -3.44 3.46 -3.44
N VAL A 93 -3.25 2.14 -3.51
CA VAL A 93 -2.15 1.45 -2.80
C VAL A 93 -0.79 2.08 -3.12
N ARG A 94 -0.60 2.59 -4.34
CA ARG A 94 0.66 3.25 -4.71
C ARG A 94 0.83 4.62 -4.08
N GLN A 95 -0.25 5.40 -3.96
CA GLN A 95 -0.22 6.66 -3.20
C GLN A 95 0.12 6.39 -1.73
N ARG A 96 -0.55 5.43 -1.10
CA ARG A 96 -0.22 5.01 0.27
C ARG A 96 1.23 4.56 0.42
N ALA A 97 1.74 3.78 -0.53
CA ALA A 97 3.13 3.32 -0.51
C ALA A 97 4.13 4.49 -0.56
N VAL A 98 3.95 5.46 -1.46
CA VAL A 98 4.87 6.60 -1.54
C VAL A 98 4.75 7.51 -0.31
N THR A 99 3.54 7.72 0.20
CA THR A 99 3.30 8.50 1.42
C THR A 99 3.99 7.84 2.62
N PHE A 100 3.77 6.55 2.84
CA PHE A 100 4.42 5.79 3.92
C PHE A 100 5.93 5.90 3.83
N LEU A 101 6.51 5.60 2.66
CA LEU A 101 7.96 5.63 2.48
C LEU A 101 8.56 7.04 2.64
N THR A 102 7.77 8.10 2.43
CA THR A 102 8.22 9.49 2.59
C THR A 102 8.18 9.91 4.05
N TYR A 103 7.09 9.64 4.77
CA TYR A 103 6.87 10.20 6.11
C TYR A 103 7.18 9.25 7.26
N TRP A 104 7.18 7.93 7.03
CA TRP A 104 7.51 6.94 8.07
C TRP A 104 8.93 6.38 7.93
N GLU A 105 9.52 6.47 6.75
CA GLU A 105 10.86 5.92 6.46
C GLU A 105 11.82 7.01 5.94
N ASP A 106 11.39 8.28 5.92
CA ASP A 106 12.16 9.47 5.53
C ASP A 106 12.94 9.32 4.19
N LEU A 107 12.39 8.55 3.25
CA LEU A 107 13.06 8.30 1.99
C LEU A 107 12.87 9.45 1.00
N ARG A 108 13.95 9.81 0.31
CA ARG A 108 13.89 10.78 -0.78
C ARG A 108 13.22 10.16 -2.02
N PRO A 109 12.63 10.96 -2.91
CA PRO A 109 11.94 10.46 -4.10
C PRO A 109 12.76 9.52 -4.99
N VAL A 110 14.08 9.71 -5.06
CA VAL A 110 15.00 8.83 -5.82
C VAL A 110 15.15 7.45 -5.18
N ASP A 111 15.18 7.39 -3.85
CA ASP A 111 15.31 6.15 -3.09
C ASP A 111 13.99 5.35 -3.13
N ILE A 112 12.86 6.06 -3.07
CA ILE A 112 11.52 5.48 -3.28
C ILE A 112 11.37 4.93 -4.70
N ALA A 113 11.84 5.68 -5.70
CA ALA A 113 11.81 5.29 -7.10
C ALA A 113 12.55 3.97 -7.32
N ALA A 114 13.78 3.86 -6.80
CA ALA A 114 14.57 2.63 -6.84
C ALA A 114 13.86 1.47 -6.10
N ARG A 115 13.29 1.73 -4.92
CA ARG A 115 12.58 0.74 -4.10
C ARG A 115 11.35 0.17 -4.82
N LEU A 116 10.55 1.04 -5.42
CA LEU A 116 9.25 0.68 -6.02
C LEU A 116 9.33 0.35 -7.52
N GLY A 117 10.48 0.59 -8.17
CA GLY A 117 10.70 0.35 -9.59
C GLY A 117 9.89 1.30 -10.48
N ILE A 118 9.85 2.59 -10.13
CA ILE A 118 9.18 3.67 -10.88
C ILE A 118 10.11 4.88 -11.00
N SER A 119 9.76 5.90 -11.80
CA SER A 119 10.57 7.13 -11.89
C SER A 119 10.37 8.05 -10.68
N ALA A 120 11.39 8.85 -10.34
CA ALA A 120 11.27 9.88 -9.29
C ALA A 120 10.16 10.91 -9.61
N GLY A 121 9.95 11.24 -10.89
CA GLY A 121 8.81 12.06 -11.31
C GLY A 121 7.46 11.42 -11.01
N SER A 122 7.33 10.10 -11.21
CA SER A 122 6.13 9.33 -10.83
C SER A 122 5.91 9.34 -9.32
N VAL A 123 6.97 9.22 -8.52
CA VAL A 123 6.90 9.37 -7.05
C VAL A 123 6.33 10.73 -6.66
N ARG A 124 6.90 11.83 -7.17
CA ARG A 124 6.42 13.19 -6.89
C ARG A 124 4.97 13.38 -7.28
N ARG A 125 4.56 12.87 -8.45
CA ARG A 125 3.16 12.92 -8.91
C ARG A 125 2.21 12.16 -7.99
N HIS A 126 2.61 10.97 -7.53
CA HIS A 126 1.81 10.19 -6.59
C HIS A 126 1.71 10.87 -5.23
N LEU A 127 2.81 11.43 -4.71
CA LEU A 127 2.82 12.21 -3.47
C LEU A 127 1.92 13.43 -3.56
N HIS A 128 2.06 14.24 -4.61
CA HIS A 128 1.22 15.43 -4.80
C HIS A 128 -0.27 15.06 -4.82
N ARG A 129 -0.65 14.03 -5.59
CA ARG A 129 -2.05 13.56 -5.63
C ARG A 129 -2.54 13.01 -4.28
N ALA A 130 -1.67 12.39 -3.49
CA ALA A 130 -2.02 11.94 -2.16
C ALA A 130 -2.24 13.14 -1.23
N HIS A 131 -1.35 14.13 -1.29
CA HIS A 131 -1.41 15.33 -0.47
C HIS A 131 -2.67 16.17 -0.76
N VAL A 132 -3.01 16.37 -2.03
CA VAL A 132 -4.26 17.07 -2.43
C VAL A 132 -5.48 16.37 -1.82
N ARG A 133 -5.55 15.05 -1.95
CA ARG A 133 -6.66 14.23 -1.45
C ARG A 133 -6.81 14.25 0.08
N LEU A 134 -5.70 14.35 0.80
CA LEU A 134 -5.70 14.38 2.26
C LEU A 134 -5.99 15.80 2.78
N ARG A 135 -5.49 16.84 2.10
CA ARG A 135 -5.79 18.24 2.45
C ARG A 135 -7.28 18.59 2.34
N GLU A 136 -7.99 18.02 1.37
CA GLU A 136 -9.46 18.13 1.23
C GLU A 136 -10.23 17.79 2.51
N VAL A 137 -9.61 17.10 3.48
CA VAL A 137 -10.29 16.59 4.68
C VAL A 137 -9.62 17.08 5.99
N ILE A 138 -8.40 17.64 5.91
CA ILE A 138 -7.67 18.15 7.08
C ILE A 138 -7.84 19.68 7.23
N ASP A 139 -8.10 20.38 6.13
CA ASP A 139 -8.26 21.84 6.11
C ASP A 139 -9.75 22.28 6.29
N ASP A 140 -10.68 21.33 6.52
CA ASP A 140 -12.10 21.53 6.88
C ASP A 140 -12.28 21.45 8.42
#